data_AF-A0A0A2LPU0-F1
#
_entry.id   AF-A0A0A2LPU0-F1
#
_cell.length_a   1.000
_cell.length_b   1.000
_cell.length_c   1.000
_cell.angle_alpha   90.00
_cell.angle_beta   90.00
_cell.angle_gamma   90.00
#
_symmetry.space_group_name_H-M   'P 1'
#
loop_
_entity.id
_entity.type
_entity.pdbx_description
1 polymer ?
#
loop_
_entity_poly.entity_id
_entity_poly.type
_entity_poly.pdbx_seq_one_letter_code
_entity_poly.pdbx_strand_id
1 'polypeptide(L)'
;MKYFKLLVFAFLLLSGYESMAQYGYGSYYDPYYGSGYSPGVDRRIATQRGKKSIRKNKDEKPKDLSVVMSDYLAKELKLDDFQKAAVKSVYDERKDEILALSQNQSDTRDVITDKFRVISEEIDKEIIPLLSEEQKTAYQKIIEERNKK
;
A
#
# COMPACT_ATOMS: atom_id res chain seq x y z
N MET A 1 -38.87 9.94 7.40
CA MET A 1 -37.53 9.38 7.70
C MET A 1 -36.84 8.82 6.44
N LYS A 2 -36.64 9.61 5.37
CA LYS A 2 -35.89 9.15 4.16
C LYS A 2 -34.52 9.80 4.01
N TYR A 3 -34.26 10.89 4.73
CA TYR A 3 -33.00 11.64 4.66
C TYR A 3 -32.06 11.39 5.84
N PHE A 4 -32.49 10.61 6.85
CA PHE A 4 -31.66 10.31 8.03
C PHE A 4 -30.45 9.43 7.68
N LYS A 5 -30.57 8.55 6.67
CA LYS A 5 -29.45 7.73 6.16
C LYS A 5 -28.46 8.54 5.31
N LEU A 6 -28.91 9.64 4.70
CA LEU A 6 -28.07 10.54 3.89
C LEU A 6 -27.22 11.45 4.79
N LEU A 7 -27.69 11.74 6.01
CA LEU A 7 -26.97 12.56 6.98
C LEU A 7 -25.80 11.80 7.65
N VAL A 8 -25.92 10.48 7.82
CA VAL A 8 -24.82 9.63 8.36
C VAL A 8 -23.66 9.48 7.36
N PHE A 9 -23.94 9.55 6.06
CA PHE A 9 -22.90 9.45 5.01
C PHE A 9 -22.05 10.73 4.88
N ALA A 10 -22.60 11.89 5.21
CA ALA A 10 -21.89 13.17 5.13
C ALA A 10 -20.86 13.39 6.26
N PHE A 11 -20.99 12.69 7.40
CA PHE A 11 -20.08 12.84 8.54
C PHE A 11 -18.77 12.03 8.41
N LEU A 12 -18.73 11.07 7.46
CA LEU A 12 -17.55 10.26 7.17
C LEU A 12 -16.53 10.94 6.24
N LEU A 13 -16.88 12.09 5.65
CA LEU A 13 -16.04 12.82 4.69
C LEU A 13 -15.28 14.02 5.29
N LEU A 14 -15.40 14.28 6.61
CA LEU A 14 -14.82 15.46 7.27
C LEU A 14 -13.91 15.16 8.47
N SER A 15 -13.50 13.90 8.67
CA SER A 15 -12.51 13.55 9.70
C SER A 15 -11.28 12.84 9.09
N GLY A 16 -10.51 13.61 8.33
CA GLY A 16 -9.24 13.20 7.73
C GLY A 16 -8.30 14.39 7.58
N TYR A 17 -7.87 14.89 8.74
CA TYR A 17 -6.77 15.79 9.05
C TYR A 17 -5.57 15.76 8.08
N GLU A 18 -5.08 16.95 7.77
CA GLU A 18 -3.74 17.21 7.26
C GLU A 18 -2.68 16.53 8.14
N SER A 19 -1.68 15.89 7.51
CA SER A 19 -0.32 15.78 8.06
C SER A 19 0.66 15.21 7.02
N MET A 20 1.51 16.11 6.52
CA MET A 20 2.95 15.91 6.35
C MET A 20 3.42 14.95 5.24
N ALA A 21 3.65 15.52 4.06
CA ALA A 21 4.75 15.09 3.21
C ALA A 21 6.07 15.34 3.97
N GLN A 22 6.72 14.27 4.43
CA GLN A 22 8.10 14.34 4.92
C GLN A 22 8.92 13.32 4.12
N TYR A 23 9.38 13.76 2.94
CA TYR A 23 10.49 13.12 2.23
C TYR A 23 11.75 13.32 3.07
N GLY A 24 12.26 12.22 3.63
CA GLY A 24 13.49 12.19 4.39
C GLY A 24 14.08 10.80 4.26
N TYR A 25 14.78 10.55 3.15
CA TYR A 25 15.60 9.37 2.96
C TYR A 25 16.68 9.35 4.06
N GLY A 26 16.59 8.37 4.95
CA GLY A 26 17.55 8.15 6.02
C GLY A 26 18.89 7.74 5.43
N SER A 27 19.88 8.59 5.66
CA SER A 27 21.30 8.35 5.42
C SER A 27 21.77 7.10 6.18
N TYR A 28 22.33 6.15 5.45
CA TYR A 28 23.10 5.04 5.99
C TYR A 28 24.56 5.49 6.19
N TYR A 29 25.15 5.01 7.30
CA TYR A 29 26.59 4.78 7.50
C TYR A 29 27.50 5.97 7.89
N ASP A 30 27.92 6.01 9.16
CA ASP A 30 29.33 6.22 9.54
C ASP A 30 29.57 5.69 10.98
N PRO A 31 30.48 4.73 11.21
CA PRO A 31 30.78 4.22 12.53
C PRO A 31 32.20 4.56 13.02
N TYR A 32 32.66 5.81 13.07
CA TYR A 32 33.93 6.12 13.77
C TYR A 32 33.95 7.51 14.43
N TYR A 33 34.65 7.60 15.58
CA TYR A 33 34.92 8.78 16.43
C TYR A 33 33.78 9.22 17.37
N GLY A 34 33.96 9.42 18.67
CA GLY A 34 35.14 9.48 19.51
C GLY A 34 34.71 9.93 20.91
N SER A 35 35.48 9.47 21.90
CA SER A 35 35.44 9.84 23.33
C SER A 35 35.25 11.34 23.60
N GLY A 36 34.48 11.70 24.64
CA GLY A 36 34.47 13.07 25.14
C GLY A 36 33.43 13.36 26.22
N TYR A 37 33.88 13.37 27.47
CA TYR A 37 33.19 13.96 28.62
C TYR A 37 32.98 15.47 28.35
N SER A 38 31.76 16.00 28.52
CA SER A 38 31.57 17.45 28.70
C SER A 38 30.36 17.82 29.57
N PRO A 39 30.55 18.75 30.53
CA PRO A 39 29.56 19.16 31.52
C PRO A 39 28.69 20.33 31.02
N GLY A 40 27.46 20.42 31.54
CA GLY A 40 26.62 21.62 31.48
C GLY A 40 26.01 21.93 30.11
N VAL A 41 24.76 21.47 29.88
CA VAL A 41 23.95 21.98 28.78
C VAL A 41 22.58 22.43 29.29
N ASP A 42 22.25 23.66 28.90
CA ASP A 42 21.02 24.41 29.10
C ASP A 42 19.75 23.56 28.87
N ARG A 43 18.83 23.54 29.85
CA ARG A 43 17.59 22.74 29.82
C ARG A 43 16.55 23.25 28.82
N ARG A 44 16.84 24.29 28.04
CA ARG A 44 15.99 24.74 26.92
C ARG A 44 16.10 23.87 25.67
N ILE A 45 17.10 22.99 25.58
CA ILE A 45 17.22 21.98 24.51
C ILE A 45 16.47 20.68 24.89
N ALA A 46 16.04 20.53 26.15
CA ALA A 46 15.42 19.30 26.65
C ALA A 46 13.96 19.08 26.18
N THR A 47 13.31 20.09 25.59
CA THR A 47 11.94 19.97 25.05
C THR A 47 11.86 19.15 23.75
N GLN A 48 12.99 18.78 23.13
CA GLN A 48 12.99 17.89 21.97
C GLN A 48 13.10 16.39 22.31
N ARG A 49 13.19 16.02 23.60
CA ARG A 49 13.21 14.61 24.06
C ARG A 49 11.82 14.07 24.43
N GLY A 50 10.78 14.61 23.78
CA GLY A 50 9.38 14.20 23.95
C GLY A 50 8.78 13.53 22.71
N LYS A 51 9.57 13.05 21.73
CA LYS A 51 9.00 12.10 20.76
C LYS A 51 8.86 10.76 21.48
N LYS A 52 7.67 10.52 22.06
CA LYS A 52 7.19 9.16 22.30
C LYS A 52 7.56 8.36 21.06
N SER A 53 8.50 7.44 21.22
CA SER A 53 8.67 6.33 20.30
C SER A 53 7.27 5.74 20.15
N ILE A 54 6.59 6.09 19.06
CA ILE A 54 5.50 5.27 18.57
C ILE A 54 6.19 3.94 18.37
N ARG A 55 5.90 2.98 19.25
CA ARG A 55 6.27 1.59 19.09
C ARG A 55 5.68 1.21 17.73
N LYS A 56 6.49 1.32 16.67
CA LYS A 56 6.19 0.65 15.41
C LYS A 56 6.04 -0.79 15.82
N ASN A 57 4.81 -1.32 15.78
CA ASN A 57 4.55 -2.73 16.00
C ASN A 57 5.56 -3.49 15.13
N LYS A 58 6.55 -4.09 15.78
CA LYS A 58 7.80 -4.53 15.15
C LYS A 58 7.66 -5.92 14.50
N ASP A 59 6.44 -6.46 14.45
CA ASP A 59 6.23 -7.90 14.23
C ASP A 59 5.27 -8.25 13.09
N GLU A 60 4.66 -7.28 12.39
CA GLU A 60 4.02 -7.60 11.11
C GLU A 60 5.13 -7.74 10.05
N LYS A 61 5.52 -8.99 9.77
CA LYS A 61 6.31 -9.31 8.57
C LYS A 61 5.66 -8.62 7.36
N PRO A 62 6.46 -8.10 6.41
CA PRO A 62 5.91 -7.54 5.19
C PRO A 62 4.96 -8.57 4.57
N LYS A 63 3.68 -8.22 4.46
CA LYS A 63 2.68 -9.13 3.89
C LYS A 63 3.03 -9.35 2.43
N ASP A 64 3.08 -10.60 2.01
CA ASP A 64 3.34 -10.99 0.62
C ASP A 64 2.28 -10.34 -0.28
N LEU A 65 2.73 -9.73 -1.38
CA LEU A 65 1.87 -8.99 -2.30
C LEU A 65 0.73 -9.87 -2.82
N SER A 66 1.02 -11.13 -3.13
CA SER A 66 0.02 -12.09 -3.60
C SER A 66 -1.06 -12.36 -2.56
N VAL A 67 -0.69 -12.43 -1.28
CA VAL A 67 -1.63 -12.60 -0.17
C VAL A 67 -2.49 -11.36 -0.02
N VAL A 68 -1.89 -10.17 -0.03
CA VAL A 68 -2.63 -8.90 0.09
C VAL A 68 -3.64 -8.74 -1.05
N MET A 69 -3.23 -9.00 -2.29
CA MET A 69 -4.09 -8.83 -3.45
C MET A 69 -5.20 -9.89 -3.52
N SER A 70 -4.88 -11.15 -3.20
CA SER A 70 -5.91 -12.19 -3.14
C SER A 70 -6.92 -11.96 -2.01
N ASP A 71 -6.49 -11.47 -0.85
CA ASP A 71 -7.39 -11.08 0.26
C ASP A 71 -8.28 -9.90 -0.12
N TYR A 72 -7.71 -8.90 -0.79
CA TYR A 72 -8.46 -7.74 -1.29
C TYR A 72 -9.56 -8.17 -2.27
N LEU A 73 -9.21 -8.93 -3.30
CA LEU A 73 -10.18 -9.40 -4.30
C LEU A 73 -11.18 -10.39 -3.70
N ALA A 74 -10.77 -11.23 -2.76
CA ALA A 74 -11.68 -12.11 -2.02
C ALA A 74 -12.76 -11.32 -1.27
N LYS A 75 -12.38 -10.20 -0.64
CA LYS A 75 -13.32 -9.33 0.06
C LYS A 75 -14.27 -8.59 -0.88
N GLU A 76 -13.73 -7.99 -1.94
CA GLU A 76 -14.52 -7.15 -2.86
C GLU A 76 -15.45 -7.97 -3.76
N LEU A 77 -15.00 -9.14 -4.21
CA LEU A 77 -15.75 -9.99 -5.15
C LEU A 77 -16.44 -11.17 -4.45
N LYS A 78 -16.23 -11.36 -3.14
CA LYS A 78 -16.69 -12.54 -2.40
C LYS A 78 -16.23 -13.84 -3.06
N LEU A 79 -14.91 -13.94 -3.30
CA LEU A 79 -14.32 -15.13 -3.89
C LEU A 79 -14.44 -16.31 -2.92
N ASP A 80 -14.66 -17.51 -3.47
CA ASP A 80 -14.49 -18.73 -2.71
C ASP A 80 -13.00 -19.06 -2.49
N ASP A 81 -12.72 -20.07 -1.66
CA ASP A 81 -11.35 -20.44 -1.30
C ASP A 81 -10.52 -20.93 -2.50
N PHE A 82 -11.15 -21.55 -3.50
CA PHE A 82 -10.48 -22.01 -4.72
C PHE A 82 -10.12 -20.84 -5.63
N GLN A 83 -11.08 -19.94 -5.87
CA GLN A 83 -10.88 -18.71 -6.63
C GLN A 83 -9.80 -17.85 -5.98
N LYS A 84 -9.85 -17.67 -4.65
CA LYS A 84 -8.84 -16.93 -3.90
C LYS A 84 -7.44 -17.54 -4.06
N ALA A 85 -7.32 -18.87 -3.95
CA ALA A 85 -6.05 -19.57 -4.14
C ALA A 85 -5.52 -19.41 -5.58
N ALA A 86 -6.39 -19.50 -6.58
CA ALA A 86 -6.03 -19.30 -7.98
C ALA A 86 -5.56 -17.86 -8.26
N VAL A 87 -6.29 -16.86 -7.77
CA VAL A 87 -5.88 -15.44 -7.84
C VAL A 87 -4.53 -15.22 -7.16
N LYS A 88 -4.30 -15.82 -5.99
CA LYS A 88 -3.00 -15.75 -5.31
C LYS A 88 -1.88 -16.32 -6.20
N SER A 89 -2.12 -17.43 -6.90
CA SER A 89 -1.14 -18.03 -7.82
C SER A 89 -0.78 -17.07 -8.96
N VAL A 90 -1.78 -16.43 -9.58
CA VAL A 90 -1.56 -15.44 -10.64
C VAL A 90 -0.66 -14.30 -10.17
N TYR A 91 -0.90 -13.77 -8.96
CA TYR A 91 -0.01 -12.75 -8.40
C TYR A 91 1.36 -13.29 -8.00
N ASP A 92 1.45 -14.54 -7.54
CA ASP A 92 2.72 -15.17 -7.18
C ASP A 92 3.66 -15.32 -8.39
N GLU A 93 3.11 -15.55 -9.58
CA GLU A 93 3.87 -15.65 -10.83
C GLU A 93 4.44 -14.30 -11.28
N ARG A 94 3.79 -13.19 -10.92
CA ARG A 94 4.15 -11.83 -11.35
C ARG A 94 4.76 -10.96 -10.24
N LYS A 95 4.80 -11.43 -9.00
CA LYS A 95 5.22 -10.61 -7.84
C LYS A 95 6.64 -10.10 -7.97
N ASP A 96 7.57 -10.91 -8.49
CA ASP A 96 8.97 -10.52 -8.62
C ASP A 96 9.13 -9.42 -9.68
N GLU A 97 8.35 -9.48 -10.75
CA GLU A 97 8.29 -8.46 -11.79
C GLU A 97 7.74 -7.13 -11.26
N ILE A 98 6.64 -7.19 -10.49
CA ILE A 98 6.02 -6.05 -9.81
C ILE A 98 7.01 -5.40 -8.82
N LEU A 99 7.72 -6.23 -8.03
CA LEU A 99 8.70 -5.75 -7.06
C LEU A 99 9.92 -5.13 -7.74
N ALA A 100 10.42 -5.74 -8.81
CA ALA A 100 11.54 -5.22 -9.60
C ALA A 100 11.18 -3.86 -10.22
N LEU A 101 9.98 -3.72 -10.79
CA LEU A 101 9.51 -2.44 -11.31
C LEU A 101 9.34 -1.39 -10.22
N SER A 102 8.86 -1.77 -9.04
CA SER A 102 8.72 -0.83 -7.91
C SER A 102 10.07 -0.31 -7.41
N GLN A 103 11.15 -1.06 -7.64
CA GLN A 103 12.52 -0.69 -7.22
C GLN A 103 13.33 -0.06 -8.35
N ASN A 104 12.76 0.03 -9.56
CA ASN A 104 13.43 0.60 -10.71
C ASN A 104 13.60 2.12 -10.53
N GLN A 105 14.86 2.57 -10.53
CA GLN A 105 15.23 3.99 -10.41
C GLN A 105 15.74 4.58 -11.73
N SER A 106 15.85 3.75 -12.77
CA SER A 106 16.44 4.11 -14.06
C SER A 106 15.39 4.65 -15.03
N ASP A 107 14.17 4.12 -14.96
CA ASP A 107 13.06 4.53 -15.82
C ASP A 107 12.33 5.77 -15.27
N THR A 108 11.76 6.57 -16.17
CA THR A 108 10.84 7.66 -15.80
C THR A 108 9.57 7.10 -15.17
N ARG A 109 8.93 7.87 -14.28
CA ARG A 109 7.65 7.49 -13.66
C ARG A 109 6.58 7.07 -14.65
N ASP A 110 6.48 7.75 -15.79
CA ASP A 110 5.49 7.43 -16.83
C ASP A 110 5.76 6.04 -17.43
N VAL A 111 7.02 5.73 -17.73
CA VAL A 111 7.45 4.42 -18.24
C VAL A 111 7.18 3.32 -17.21
N ILE A 112 7.45 3.57 -15.93
CA ILE A 112 7.15 2.63 -14.85
C ILE A 112 5.64 2.39 -14.75
N THR A 113 4.84 3.45 -14.87
CA THR A 113 3.37 3.38 -14.81
C THR A 113 2.82 2.56 -15.98
N ASP A 114 3.32 2.77 -17.20
CA ASP A 114 2.93 1.98 -18.36
C ASP A 114 3.28 0.50 -18.20
N LYS A 115 4.46 0.18 -17.68
CA LYS A 115 4.86 -1.21 -17.40
C LYS A 115 3.95 -1.86 -16.35
N PHE A 116 3.62 -1.15 -15.28
CA PHE A 116 2.65 -1.63 -14.29
C PHE A 116 1.26 -1.84 -14.89
N ARG A 117 0.82 -0.97 -15.80
CA ARG A 117 -0.45 -1.11 -16.50
C ARG A 117 -0.47 -2.39 -17.34
N VAL A 118 0.58 -2.65 -18.11
CA VAL A 118 0.70 -3.87 -18.92
C VAL A 118 0.61 -5.13 -18.04
N ILE A 119 1.37 -5.19 -16.95
CA ILE A 119 1.31 -6.33 -16.02
C ILE A 119 -0.08 -6.48 -15.42
N SER A 120 -0.72 -5.36 -15.05
CA SER A 120 -2.08 -5.38 -14.51
C SER A 120 -3.09 -5.92 -15.53
N GLU A 121 -2.97 -5.54 -16.80
CA GLU A 121 -3.83 -6.05 -17.88
C GLU A 121 -3.61 -7.55 -18.14
N GLU A 122 -2.38 -8.05 -18.00
CA GLU A 122 -2.09 -9.49 -18.08
C GLU A 122 -2.73 -10.26 -16.91
N ILE A 123 -2.55 -9.75 -15.70
CA ILE A 123 -3.18 -10.32 -14.50
C ILE A 123 -4.70 -10.34 -14.64
N ASP A 124 -5.32 -9.26 -15.15
CA ASP A 124 -6.77 -9.20 -15.35
C ASP A 124 -7.27 -10.29 -16.32
N LYS A 125 -6.52 -10.54 -17.41
CA LYS A 125 -6.87 -11.58 -18.38
C LYS A 125 -6.86 -12.98 -17.77
N GLU A 126 -5.97 -13.22 -16.80
CA GLU A 126 -5.87 -14.49 -16.09
C GLU A 126 -6.92 -14.61 -14.97
N ILE A 127 -7.30 -13.50 -14.32
CA ILE A 127 -8.29 -13.50 -13.24
C ILE A 127 -9.72 -13.60 -13.77
N ILE A 128 -10.09 -12.86 -14.82
CA ILE A 128 -11.46 -12.83 -15.37
C ILE A 128 -12.07 -14.23 -15.62
N PRO A 129 -11.37 -15.22 -16.21
CA PRO A 129 -11.94 -16.54 -16.45
C PRO A 129 -12.17 -17.36 -15.17
N LEU A 130 -11.56 -16.99 -14.04
CA LEU A 130 -11.75 -17.63 -12.74
C LEU A 130 -13.04 -17.19 -12.04
N LEU A 131 -13.66 -16.10 -12.52
CA LEU A 131 -14.80 -15.44 -11.88
C LEU A 131 -16.14 -15.90 -12.46
N SER A 132 -17.18 -15.86 -11.65
CA SER A 132 -18.58 -15.95 -12.10
C SER A 132 -19.02 -14.67 -12.83
N GLU A 133 -20.13 -14.72 -13.57
CA GLU A 133 -20.63 -13.54 -14.31
C GLU A 133 -20.93 -12.32 -13.41
N GLU A 134 -21.48 -12.57 -12.22
CA GLU A 134 -21.70 -11.50 -11.22
C GLU A 134 -20.38 -10.91 -10.72
N GLN A 135 -19.40 -11.77 -10.43
CA GLN A 135 -18.07 -11.34 -9.99
C GLN A 135 -17.32 -10.59 -11.08
N LYS A 136 -17.43 -11.00 -12.36
CA LYS A 136 -16.85 -10.29 -13.50
C LYS A 136 -17.37 -8.86 -13.60
N THR A 137 -18.67 -8.67 -13.40
CA THR A 137 -19.29 -7.34 -13.44
C THR A 137 -18.75 -6.44 -12.32
N ALA A 138 -18.55 -6.99 -11.12
CA ALA A 138 -17.92 -6.26 -10.02
C ALA A 138 -16.44 -5.99 -10.29
N TYR A 139 -15.72 -6.95 -10.86
CA TYR A 139 -14.31 -6.83 -11.21
C TYR A 139 -14.05 -5.78 -12.29
N GLN A 140 -14.92 -5.68 -13.30
CA GLN A 140 -14.85 -4.63 -14.32
C GLN A 140 -14.90 -3.22 -13.70
N LYS A 141 -15.72 -3.02 -12.66
CA LYS A 141 -15.75 -1.73 -11.94
C LYS A 141 -14.42 -1.44 -11.27
N ILE A 142 -13.77 -2.44 -10.68
CA ILE A 142 -12.43 -2.31 -10.09
C ILE A 142 -11.41 -1.90 -11.17
N ILE A 143 -11.45 -2.53 -12.34
CA ILE A 143 -10.58 -2.18 -13.48
C ILE A 143 -10.84 -0.74 -13.95
N GLU A 144 -12.10 -0.35 -14.11
CA GLU A 144 -12.47 1.01 -14.52
C GLU A 144 -12.01 2.08 -13.52
N GLU A 145 -12.17 1.82 -12.22
CA GLU A 145 -11.72 2.73 -11.17
C GLU A 145 -10.19 2.86 -11.14
N ARG A 146 -9.47 1.76 -11.39
CA ARG A 146 -8.01 1.76 -11.51
C ARG A 146 -7.54 2.61 -12.69
N ASN A 147 -8.21 2.52 -13.84
CA ASN A 147 -7.82 3.21 -15.07
C ASN A 147 -8.24 4.69 -15.12
N LYS A 148 -9.10 5.15 -14.20
CA LYS A 148 -9.53 6.56 -14.10
C LYS A 148 -8.53 7.44 -13.33
N LYS A 149 -7.55 6.85 -12.64
CA LYS A 149 -6.50 7.54 -11.90
C LYS A 149 -5.27 7.78 -12.77
#